data_AF-A0A6B3H5S5-F1
#
_entry.id   AF-A0A6B3H5S5-F1
#
_cell.length_a   1.000
_cell.length_b   1.000
_cell.length_c   1.000
_cell.angle_alpha   90.00
_cell.angle_beta   90.00
_cell.angle_gamma   90.00
#
_symmetry.space_group_name_H-M   'P 1'
#
loop_
_entity.id
_entity.type
_entity.pdbx_description
1 polymer ?
#
loop_
_entity_poly.entity_id
_entity_poly.type
_entity_poly.pdbx_seq_one_letter_code
_entity_poly.pdbx_strand_id
1 'polypeptide(L)'
;MRSVRVQLPAQRGELRDRHEDGHHLHHLVWRLDPSLRVCSSAVLGGGIGPRAWILNAQVPGGYPRLDPDRHLAEIAAAEGLTGPGAGLMTAADVAAYTTGHDGGVTATVTTGLGVRGWAAAPESATHAPHRPGTVNIVVTLPTALSDAALVNAVATATEAK
;
A
#
# COMPACT_ATOMS: atom_id res chain seq x y z
N MET A 1 -21.30 22.26 21.58
CA MET A 1 -21.10 20.86 21.16
C MET A 1 -19.61 20.60 21.04
N ARG A 2 -19.02 19.77 21.92
CA ARG A 2 -17.61 19.38 21.84
C ARG A 2 -17.48 18.33 20.73
N SER A 3 -16.76 18.67 19.66
CA SER A 3 -16.33 17.71 18.65
C SER A 3 -15.43 16.68 19.33
N VAL A 4 -15.92 15.45 19.47
CA VAL A 4 -15.09 14.31 19.87
C VAL A 4 -14.21 14.01 18.66
N ARG A 5 -12.98 14.52 18.66
CA ARG A 5 -11.95 14.00 17.76
C ARG A 5 -11.64 12.59 18.23
N VAL A 6 -12.25 11.60 17.58
CA VAL A 6 -11.80 10.22 17.68
C VAL A 6 -10.41 10.20 17.07
N GLN A 7 -9.40 10.15 17.92
CA GLN A 7 -8.02 9.94 17.51
C GLN A 7 -7.93 8.47 17.10
N LEU A 8 -8.21 8.20 15.82
CA LEU A 8 -8.02 6.87 15.26
C LEU A 8 -6.56 6.47 15.52
N PRO A 9 -6.29 5.25 16.02
CA PRO A 9 -4.92 4.75 16.10
C PRO A 9 -4.29 4.95 14.73
N ALA A 10 -3.03 5.40 14.67
CA ALA A 10 -2.30 5.44 13.42
C ALA A 10 -2.40 4.04 12.79
N GLN A 11 -3.19 3.88 11.74
CA GLN A 11 -3.38 2.60 11.06
C GLN A 11 -2.08 2.29 10.34
N ARG A 12 -1.17 1.67 11.08
CA ARG A 12 0.14 1.24 10.61
C ARG A 12 0.01 -0.16 10.06
N GLY A 13 0.68 -0.41 8.94
CA GLY A 13 0.74 -1.73 8.35
C GLY A 13 1.53 -2.66 9.26
N GLU A 14 1.00 -3.85 9.51
CA GLU A 14 1.71 -4.93 10.19
C GLU A 14 2.53 -5.70 9.15
N LEU A 15 3.85 -5.75 9.32
CA LEU A 15 4.73 -6.58 8.49
C LEU A 15 4.59 -8.05 8.89
N ARG A 16 4.44 -8.92 7.90
CA ARG A 16 4.25 -10.36 8.07
C ARG A 16 5.20 -11.12 7.14
N ASP A 17 5.76 -12.19 7.65
CA ASP A 17 6.53 -13.15 6.88
C ASP A 17 5.62 -14.09 6.09
N ARG A 18 6.04 -14.45 4.88
CA ARG A 18 5.39 -15.46 4.04
C ARG A 18 6.43 -16.37 3.42
N HIS A 19 6.16 -17.67 3.45
CA HIS A 19 6.96 -18.68 2.75
C HIS A 19 6.08 -19.32 1.68
N GLU A 20 6.51 -19.22 0.42
CA GLU A 20 5.70 -19.59 -0.74
C GLU A 20 6.63 -20.09 -1.86
N ASP A 21 6.40 -21.31 -2.36
CA ASP A 21 7.18 -21.92 -3.45
C ASP A 21 8.71 -21.80 -3.27
N GLY A 22 9.18 -22.00 -2.03
CA GLY A 22 10.61 -21.90 -1.68
C GLY A 22 11.16 -20.47 -1.57
N HIS A 23 10.33 -19.44 -1.76
CA HIS A 23 10.68 -18.04 -1.54
C HIS A 23 10.29 -17.61 -0.13
N HIS A 24 11.19 -16.86 0.53
CA HIS A 24 10.87 -16.08 1.73
C HIS A 24 10.52 -14.65 1.31
N LEU A 25 9.27 -14.26 1.53
CA LEU A 25 8.65 -13.02 1.08
C LEU A 25 8.00 -12.33 2.28
N HIS A 26 7.59 -11.07 2.10
CA HIS A 26 6.87 -10.32 3.11
C HIS A 26 5.57 -9.73 2.55
N HIS A 27 4.67 -9.35 3.45
CA HIS A 27 3.53 -8.50 3.11
C HIS A 27 3.18 -7.57 4.26
N LEU A 28 2.57 -6.44 3.93
CA LEU A 28 2.00 -5.52 4.92
C LEU A 28 0.49 -5.69 4.96
N VAL A 29 -0.07 -5.72 6.17
CA VAL A 29 -1.51 -5.85 6.42
C VAL A 29 -2.02 -4.65 7.20
N TRP A 30 -3.12 -4.07 6.73
CA TRP A 30 -3.92 -3.13 7.50
C TRP A 30 -5.29 -3.75 7.76
N ARG A 31 -5.68 -3.86 9.03
CA ARG A 31 -7.05 -4.19 9.42
C ARG A 31 -7.79 -2.89 9.70
N LEU A 32 -8.85 -2.65 8.95
CA LEU A 32 -9.54 -1.38 8.90
C LEU A 32 -10.84 -1.43 9.71
N ASP A 33 -11.21 -0.29 10.28
CA ASP A 33 -12.55 -0.11 10.83
C ASP A 33 -13.59 -0.19 9.68
N PRO A 34 -14.73 -0.89 9.87
CA PRO A 34 -15.76 -1.05 8.83
C PRO A 34 -16.35 0.26 8.29
N SER A 35 -16.20 1.39 8.99
CA SER A 35 -16.66 2.71 8.54
C SER A 35 -15.72 3.35 7.51
N LEU A 36 -14.50 2.82 7.32
CA LEU A 36 -13.53 3.39 6.41
C LEU A 36 -13.84 3.07 4.94
N ARG A 37 -13.67 4.10 4.11
CA ARG A 37 -13.72 4.00 2.65
C ARG A 37 -12.31 4.12 2.10
N VAL A 38 -12.03 3.34 1.06
CA VAL A 38 -10.74 3.32 0.36
C VAL A 38 -10.98 3.61 -1.11
N CYS A 39 -10.11 4.44 -1.70
CA CYS A 39 -9.97 4.60 -3.14
C CYS A 39 -8.66 3.93 -3.55
N SER A 40 -8.72 2.91 -4.40
CA SER A 40 -7.54 2.09 -4.71
C SER A 40 -7.49 1.69 -6.18
N SER A 41 -6.27 1.58 -6.71
CA SER A 41 -5.95 0.94 -7.99
C SER A 41 -5.47 -0.52 -7.82
N ALA A 42 -5.67 -1.09 -6.62
CA ALA A 42 -5.31 -2.46 -6.28
C ALA A 42 -5.85 -3.49 -7.30
N VAL A 43 -5.06 -4.53 -7.55
CA VAL A 43 -5.43 -5.63 -8.45
C VAL A 43 -6.66 -6.37 -7.93
N LEU A 44 -6.69 -6.63 -6.63
CA LEU A 44 -7.87 -7.15 -5.94
C LEU A 44 -8.61 -5.98 -5.27
N GLY A 45 -9.91 -5.84 -5.54
CA GLY A 45 -10.78 -4.93 -4.81
C GLY A 45 -10.49 -3.43 -5.02
N GLY A 46 -9.99 -3.06 -6.20
CA GLY A 46 -9.85 -1.67 -6.64
C GLY A 46 -11.19 -0.89 -6.70
N GLY A 47 -11.11 0.39 -7.05
CA GLY A 47 -12.21 1.34 -7.04
C GLY A 47 -12.40 2.04 -5.69
N ILE A 48 -13.56 2.68 -5.53
CA ILE A 48 -13.93 3.40 -4.31
C ILE A 48 -15.00 2.62 -3.56
N GLY A 49 -14.80 2.39 -2.26
CA GLY A 49 -15.82 1.74 -1.44
C GLY A 49 -15.33 1.38 -0.03
N PRO A 50 -16.21 0.80 0.79
CA PRO A 50 -15.84 0.31 2.11
C PRO A 50 -14.83 -0.84 1.98
N ARG A 51 -13.81 -0.85 2.86
CA ARG A 51 -12.84 -1.95 2.95
C ARG A 51 -12.57 -2.27 4.41
N ALA A 52 -12.54 -3.56 4.72
CA ALA A 52 -12.18 -4.10 6.03
C ALA A 52 -10.67 -4.35 6.16
N TRP A 53 -9.94 -4.41 5.05
CA TRP A 53 -8.50 -4.62 5.06
C TRP A 53 -7.81 -4.11 3.79
N ILE A 54 -6.51 -3.83 3.92
CA ILE A 54 -5.58 -3.61 2.81
C ILE A 54 -4.42 -4.60 2.97
N LEU A 55 -3.97 -5.17 1.86
CA LEU A 55 -2.81 -6.06 1.77
C LEU A 55 -1.85 -5.51 0.71
N ASN A 56 -0.56 -5.37 1.04
CA ASN A 56 0.49 -5.10 0.06
C ASN A 56 1.46 -6.28 0.05
N ALA A 57 1.33 -7.16 -0.94
CA ALA A 57 2.06 -8.41 -1.01
C ALA A 57 3.33 -8.31 -1.86
N GLN A 58 4.47 -8.72 -1.30
CA GLN A 58 5.65 -8.97 -2.10
C GLN A 58 5.42 -10.19 -2.99
N VAL A 59 5.87 -10.14 -4.23
CA VAL A 59 5.88 -11.27 -5.17
C VAL A 59 7.30 -11.46 -5.71
N PRO A 60 7.68 -12.68 -6.14
CA PRO A 60 8.98 -12.86 -6.77
C PRO A 60 9.09 -12.05 -8.07
N GLY A 61 10.32 -11.67 -8.42
CA GLY A 61 10.61 -11.01 -9.70
C GLY A 61 10.23 -11.91 -10.87
N GLY A 62 9.56 -11.35 -11.88
CA GLY A 62 9.02 -12.14 -13.00
C GLY A 62 7.78 -12.95 -12.64
N TYR A 63 7.00 -12.48 -11.65
CA TYR A 63 5.75 -13.06 -11.16
C TYR A 63 4.99 -13.88 -12.23
N PRO A 64 4.89 -15.21 -12.05
CA PRO A 64 4.53 -16.13 -13.14
C PRO A 64 3.04 -16.41 -13.25
N ARG A 65 2.26 -16.07 -12.21
CA ARG A 65 0.83 -16.41 -12.14
C ARG A 65 0.00 -15.47 -13.02
N LEU A 66 -1.04 -16.05 -13.63
CA LEU A 66 -2.00 -15.34 -14.49
C LEU A 66 -3.31 -14.99 -13.77
N ASP A 67 -3.43 -15.34 -12.50
CA ASP A 67 -4.59 -15.12 -11.62
C ASP A 67 -4.23 -14.26 -10.38
N PRO A 68 -3.66 -13.06 -10.57
CA PRO A 68 -3.12 -12.24 -9.49
C PRO A 68 -4.12 -11.85 -8.39
N ASP A 69 -5.38 -11.65 -8.75
CA ASP A 69 -6.47 -11.36 -7.82
C ASP A 69 -6.80 -12.57 -6.93
N ARG A 70 -6.86 -13.77 -7.51
CA ARG A 70 -7.05 -15.01 -6.75
C ARG A 70 -5.89 -15.25 -5.80
N HIS A 71 -4.66 -15.04 -6.27
CA HIS A 71 -3.49 -15.17 -5.41
C HIS A 71 -3.56 -14.22 -4.20
N LEU A 72 -3.90 -12.95 -4.43
CA LEU A 72 -4.07 -11.99 -3.33
C LEU A 72 -5.17 -12.42 -2.34
N ALA A 73 -6.25 -13.03 -2.83
CA ALA A 73 -7.29 -13.56 -1.97
C ALA A 73 -6.81 -14.76 -1.13
N GLU A 74 -5.96 -15.63 -1.68
CA GLU A 74 -5.33 -16.74 -0.95
C GLU A 74 -4.41 -16.22 0.17
N ILE A 75 -3.56 -15.22 -0.13
CA ILE A 75 -2.70 -14.58 0.88
C ILE A 75 -3.55 -13.93 1.97
N ALA A 76 -4.60 -13.20 1.59
CA ALA A 76 -5.50 -12.55 2.55
C ALA A 76 -6.21 -13.59 3.45
N ALA A 77 -6.66 -14.70 2.88
CA ALA A 77 -7.29 -15.78 3.64
C ALA A 77 -6.31 -16.43 4.64
N ALA A 78 -5.05 -16.62 4.27
CA ALA A 78 -4.01 -17.14 5.16
C ALA A 78 -3.75 -16.23 6.38
N GLU A 79 -3.97 -14.92 6.24
CA GLU A 79 -3.90 -13.93 7.34
C GLU A 79 -5.22 -13.77 8.11
N GLY A 80 -6.23 -14.58 7.79
CA GLY A 80 -7.56 -14.52 8.40
C GLY A 80 -8.33 -13.23 8.05
N LEU A 81 -8.00 -12.59 6.93
CA LEU A 81 -8.68 -11.37 6.50
C LEU A 81 -10.01 -11.71 5.85
N THR A 82 -11.10 -11.16 6.40
CA THR A 82 -12.46 -11.44 5.96
C THR A 82 -13.16 -10.16 5.49
N GLY A 83 -14.14 -10.31 4.59
CA GLY A 83 -14.91 -9.19 4.05
C GLY A 83 -14.20 -8.47 2.89
N PRO A 84 -14.76 -7.35 2.41
CA PRO A 84 -14.21 -6.63 1.26
C PRO A 84 -12.85 -6.02 1.61
N GLY A 85 -11.85 -6.23 0.76
CA GLY A 85 -10.52 -5.64 0.95
C GLY A 85 -9.85 -5.23 -0.35
N ALA A 86 -8.67 -4.63 -0.23
CA ALA A 86 -7.87 -4.17 -1.36
C ALA A 86 -6.48 -4.82 -1.31
N GLY A 87 -6.11 -5.54 -2.38
CA GLY A 87 -4.83 -6.24 -2.50
C GLY A 87 -3.93 -5.63 -3.57
N LEU A 88 -2.80 -5.08 -3.14
CA LEU A 88 -1.70 -4.63 -3.98
C LEU A 88 -0.62 -5.71 -4.03
N MET A 89 0.17 -5.70 -5.11
CA MET A 89 1.35 -6.55 -5.24
C MET A 89 2.56 -5.76 -5.72
N THR A 90 3.75 -6.22 -5.34
CA THR A 90 5.00 -5.54 -5.67
C THR A 90 6.14 -6.54 -5.73
N ALA A 91 7.05 -6.41 -6.68
CA ALA A 91 8.31 -7.17 -6.66
C ALA A 91 9.37 -6.51 -5.75
N ALA A 92 9.09 -5.31 -5.24
CA ALA A 92 9.94 -4.62 -4.28
C ALA A 92 10.00 -5.37 -2.95
N ASP A 93 11.13 -5.24 -2.25
CA ASP A 93 11.25 -5.72 -0.88
C ASP A 93 10.28 -4.95 0.02
N VAL A 94 9.25 -5.65 0.52
CA VAL A 94 8.23 -5.04 1.36
C VAL A 94 8.77 -4.78 2.77
N ALA A 95 9.76 -5.52 3.25
CA ALA A 95 10.37 -5.26 4.56
C ALA A 95 11.15 -3.94 4.58
N ALA A 96 11.57 -3.45 3.41
CA ALA A 96 12.24 -2.17 3.23
C ALA A 96 11.28 -0.96 3.11
N TYR A 97 10.03 -1.09 3.55
CA TYR A 97 9.05 0.00 3.50
C TYR A 97 9.49 1.21 4.32
N THR A 98 9.03 2.39 3.91
CA THR A 98 9.20 3.63 4.66
C THR A 98 7.86 4.23 5.04
N THR A 99 7.84 5.05 6.10
CA THR A 99 6.64 5.76 6.55
C THR A 99 6.91 7.25 6.71
N GLY A 100 6.00 8.08 6.23
CA GLY A 100 5.96 9.52 6.46
C GLY A 100 4.71 9.91 7.24
N HIS A 101 4.83 10.94 8.09
CA HIS A 101 3.72 11.47 8.89
C HIS A 101 3.70 12.99 8.80
N ASP A 102 2.55 13.57 8.47
CA ASP A 102 2.33 15.02 8.47
C ASP A 102 0.85 15.34 8.73
N GLY A 103 0.54 16.25 9.65
CA GLY A 103 -0.83 16.72 9.88
C GLY A 103 -1.88 15.63 10.18
N GLY A 104 -1.48 14.46 10.71
CA GLY A 104 -2.37 13.31 10.92
C GLY A 104 -2.55 12.41 9.70
N VAL A 105 -1.93 12.75 8.58
CA VAL A 105 -1.74 11.87 7.42
C VAL A 105 -0.59 10.91 7.70
N THR A 106 -0.77 9.65 7.32
CA THR A 106 0.32 8.66 7.30
C THR A 106 0.43 8.08 5.91
N ALA A 107 1.63 8.12 5.33
CA ALA A 107 1.95 7.42 4.09
C ALA A 107 2.89 6.26 4.39
N THR A 108 2.57 5.07 3.90
CA THR A 108 3.47 3.91 3.87
C THR A 108 3.82 3.61 2.43
N VAL A 109 5.12 3.52 2.13
CA VAL A 109 5.62 3.39 0.76
C VAL A 109 6.55 2.18 0.68
N THR A 110 6.34 1.34 -0.33
CA THR A 110 7.28 0.30 -0.75
C THR A 110 7.76 0.61 -2.15
N THR A 111 9.08 0.71 -2.35
CA THR A 111 9.70 1.07 -3.64
C THR A 111 10.74 0.03 -4.03
N GLY A 112 10.61 -0.49 -5.25
CA GLY A 112 11.63 -1.33 -5.89
C GLY A 112 12.63 -0.51 -6.69
N LEU A 113 12.82 0.77 -6.34
CA LEU A 113 13.70 1.70 -7.04
C LEU A 113 15.08 1.65 -6.39
N GLY A 114 16.13 1.47 -7.19
CA GLY A 114 17.53 1.59 -6.80
C GLY A 114 18.03 3.03 -6.83
N VAL A 115 17.17 3.99 -7.19
CA VAL A 115 17.42 5.42 -7.00
C VAL A 115 16.86 5.81 -5.64
N ARG A 116 17.75 6.23 -4.73
CA ARG A 116 17.41 6.78 -3.42
C ARG A 116 17.45 8.31 -3.52
N GLY A 117 16.30 8.96 -3.59
CA GLY A 117 16.20 10.42 -3.64
C GLY A 117 14.75 10.87 -3.68
N TRP A 118 14.47 12.07 -3.17
CA TRP A 118 13.17 12.72 -3.35
C TRP A 118 13.06 13.22 -4.80
N ALA A 119 11.87 13.16 -5.40
CA ALA A 119 11.63 13.73 -6.72
C ALA A 119 12.05 15.22 -6.83
N ALA A 120 12.06 15.95 -5.70
CA ALA A 120 12.47 17.35 -5.60
C ALA A 120 13.94 17.57 -5.17
N ALA A 121 14.73 16.52 -4.91
CA ALA A 121 16.13 16.67 -4.54
C ALA A 121 17.00 16.90 -5.80
N PRO A 122 18.01 17.79 -5.74
CA PRO A 122 18.93 18.00 -6.86
C PRO A 122 19.66 16.68 -7.18
N GLU A 123 19.70 16.31 -8.46
CA GLU A 123 20.31 15.07 -8.92
C GLU A 123 21.78 14.99 -8.49
N SER A 124 22.13 13.88 -7.85
CA SER A 124 23.53 13.49 -7.68
C SER A 124 23.65 11.98 -7.85
N ALA A 125 24.49 11.62 -8.82
CA ALA A 125 25.06 10.31 -9.12
C ALA A 125 24.49 9.48 -10.30
N THR A 126 25.47 8.98 -11.04
CA THR A 126 25.49 8.12 -12.23
C THR A 126 24.51 6.95 -12.20
N HIS A 127 23.70 6.82 -13.25
CA HIS A 127 22.74 5.73 -13.41
C HIS A 127 23.35 4.51 -14.11
N ALA A 128 23.53 3.41 -13.37
CA ALA A 128 23.56 2.08 -13.97
C ALA A 128 22.18 1.77 -14.60
N PRO A 129 22.09 0.93 -15.65
CA PRO A 129 20.80 0.58 -16.25
C PRO A 129 19.90 -0.06 -15.20
N HIS A 130 18.89 0.69 -14.75
CA HIS A 130 18.01 0.28 -13.69
C HIS A 130 16.82 -0.47 -14.26
N ARG A 131 16.55 -1.69 -13.79
CA ARG A 131 15.30 -2.38 -14.14
C ARG A 131 14.14 -1.63 -13.49
N PRO A 132 13.03 -1.34 -14.20
CA PRO A 132 11.87 -0.70 -13.60
C PRO A 132 11.41 -1.45 -12.35
N GLY A 133 11.32 -0.74 -11.22
CA GLY A 133 10.77 -1.24 -9.97
C GLY A 133 9.30 -0.87 -9.80
N THR A 134 8.61 -1.51 -8.86
CA THR A 134 7.24 -1.17 -8.47
C THR A 134 7.21 -0.19 -7.31
N VAL A 135 6.22 0.69 -7.28
CA VAL A 135 5.97 1.60 -6.15
C VAL A 135 4.51 1.47 -5.73
N ASN A 136 4.29 0.99 -4.51
CA ASN A 136 2.98 0.97 -3.87
C ASN A 136 2.97 1.96 -2.71
N ILE A 137 1.86 2.68 -2.57
CA ILE A 137 1.64 3.70 -1.56
C ILE A 137 0.31 3.44 -0.89
N VAL A 138 0.28 3.42 0.45
CA VAL A 138 -0.94 3.42 1.25
C VAL A 138 -0.96 4.70 2.08
N VAL A 139 -1.96 5.54 1.85
CA VAL A 139 -2.16 6.80 2.57
C VAL A 139 -3.41 6.73 3.43
N THR A 140 -3.28 7.01 4.72
CA THR A 140 -4.42 7.17 5.65
C THR A 140 -4.61 8.65 5.96
N LEU A 141 -5.83 9.14 5.81
CA LEU A 141 -6.17 10.56 6.02
C LEU A 141 -7.02 10.72 7.29
N PRO A 142 -6.89 11.84 8.03
CA PRO A 142 -7.61 12.06 9.28
C PRO A 142 -9.08 12.51 9.08
N THR A 143 -9.51 12.69 7.84
CA THR A 143 -10.87 13.14 7.50
C THR A 143 -11.46 12.31 6.37
N ALA A 144 -12.78 12.12 6.42
CA ALA A 144 -13.51 11.59 5.29
C ALA A 144 -13.47 12.58 4.13
N LEU A 145 -13.26 12.05 2.93
CA LEU A 145 -13.25 12.81 1.68
C LEU A 145 -14.43 12.37 0.80
N SER A 146 -14.91 13.29 -0.03
CA SER A 146 -15.82 12.95 -1.13
C SER A 146 -15.08 12.10 -2.18
N ASP A 147 -15.83 11.43 -3.05
CA ASP A 147 -15.24 10.55 -4.07
C ASP A 147 -14.26 11.29 -4.98
N ALA A 148 -14.62 12.49 -5.43
CA ALA A 148 -13.74 13.34 -6.23
C ALA A 148 -12.46 13.73 -5.46
N ALA A 149 -12.57 14.06 -4.17
CA ALA A 149 -11.43 14.40 -3.33
C ALA A 149 -10.53 13.19 -3.05
N LEU A 150 -11.08 11.98 -2.92
CA LEU A 150 -10.32 10.74 -2.81
C LEU A 150 -9.49 10.47 -4.08
N VAL A 151 -10.11 10.62 -5.26
CA VAL A 151 -9.41 10.45 -6.54
C VAL A 151 -8.28 11.48 -6.66
N ASN A 152 -8.54 12.74 -6.31
CA ASN A 152 -7.52 13.78 -6.31
C ASN A 152 -6.38 13.46 -5.32
N ALA A 153 -6.69 12.96 -4.13
CA ALA A 153 -5.68 12.57 -3.15
C ALA A 153 -4.77 11.43 -3.66
N VAL A 154 -5.33 10.46 -4.40
CA VAL A 154 -4.53 9.41 -5.06
C VAL A 154 -3.58 10.00 -6.10
N ALA A 155 -4.05 10.94 -6.93
CA ALA A 155 -3.21 11.63 -7.89
C ALA A 155 -2.08 12.41 -7.19
N THR A 156 -2.40 13.22 -6.18
CA THR A 156 -1.41 13.99 -5.41
C THR A 156 -0.38 13.09 -4.72
N ALA A 157 -0.80 12.01 -4.06
CA ALA A 157 0.13 11.06 -3.44
C ALA A 157 1.04 10.38 -4.47
N THR A 158 0.55 10.19 -5.70
CA THR A 158 1.32 9.60 -6.80
C THR A 158 2.35 10.58 -7.38
N GLU A 159 2.07 11.88 -7.40
CA GLU A 159 3.01 12.91 -7.88
C GLU A 159 4.07 13.28 -6.84
N ALA A 160 3.75 13.17 -5.54
CA ALA A 160 4.65 13.54 -4.46
C ALA A 160 5.77 12.52 -4.15
N LYS A 161 5.75 11.35 -4.79
CA LYS A 161 6.73 10.27 -4.58
C LYS A 161 8.03 10.51 -5.37
#